data_AF-A0AAE2V9Y0-F1
#
_entry.id   AF-A0AAE2V9Y0-F1
#
_cell.length_a   1.000
_cell.length_b   1.000
_cell.length_c   1.000
_cell.angle_alpha   90.00
_cell.angle_beta   90.00
_cell.angle_gamma   90.00
#
_symmetry.space_group_name_H-M   'P 1'
#
loop_
_entity.id
_entity.type
_entity.pdbx_description
1 polymer ?
#
loop_
_entity_poly.entity_id
_entity_poly.type
_entity_poly.pdbx_seq_one_letter_code
_entity_poly.pdbx_strand_id
1 'polypeptide(L)'
;MEWLLGKKEIKKVALVSYFYETNQTKMLIPDLERHFNWSTYMIKSLINELLHDQKRFGVPEQGQLRLSPSEREVELIPGNRAYLLSLTASYIKESYLFRTLITGMNNTPTALSVLAEHLDVPKLHLKNDIRQFNDRARPANIEINTYNRLQGDEWAIRIMLVSIFKNVIHDETELTDFFEADIIQQANQVARFYQMSNVEAAQLTQHQHLSLMIELAVWLVRLNARCPVSNSTQPHVLLADDQLDEAYKSLLILNESVIRRFVRLPPHELSLESRYGVLMLVRVGLSAGHLSGNANKEVGKVHAMLSNIAQTVYREFFGQDMPQDLTTQLANELEQPAMMLLFLTHINYQGNDDYTISHSLFPEYTLFTDRFLTRVNEYLGIKTLNIKNRLFKVFYNLFIGLLDRTVMIPQLHISLRINDAFMHKEVATMLERQAELRIDVSDDMKQCDMIISDTLLPRAQAAQVIVWTTLPTFAEFDSFLHTAVNLTMNKFTESIYGRQK
;
A
#
# COMPACT_ATOMS: atom_id res chain seq x y z
N MET A 1 5.54 -7.72 -3.38
CA MET A 1 5.84 -7.81 -4.82
C MET A 1 7.25 -8.31 -5.07
N GLU A 2 8.07 -8.47 -4.02
CA GLU A 2 9.44 -8.95 -4.07
C GLU A 2 9.60 -10.32 -4.71
N TRP A 3 8.54 -11.12 -4.73
CA TRP A 3 8.55 -12.43 -5.37
C TRP A 3 8.76 -12.38 -6.89
N LEU A 4 8.54 -11.22 -7.54
CA LEU A 4 8.89 -10.98 -8.94
C LEU A 4 10.34 -10.57 -9.13
N LEU A 5 11.02 -10.13 -8.07
CA LEU A 5 12.39 -9.65 -8.14
C LEU A 5 13.37 -10.83 -8.08
N GLY A 6 14.47 -10.71 -8.81
CA GLY A 6 15.59 -11.62 -8.67
C GLY A 6 16.27 -11.45 -7.31
N LYS A 7 17.04 -12.45 -6.89
CA LYS A 7 17.70 -12.46 -5.57
C LYS A 7 18.62 -11.25 -5.35
N LYS A 8 19.22 -10.70 -6.41
CA LYS A 8 20.08 -9.51 -6.33
C LYS A 8 19.24 -8.25 -6.18
N GLU A 9 18.18 -8.12 -6.96
CA GLU A 9 17.27 -6.98 -6.96
C GLU A 9 16.55 -6.85 -5.61
N ILE A 10 16.14 -7.97 -5.00
CA ILE A 10 15.61 -7.98 -3.62
C ILE A 10 16.60 -7.35 -2.65
N LYS A 11 17.88 -7.73 -2.72
CA LYS A 11 18.93 -7.17 -1.83
C LYS A 11 19.18 -5.69 -2.10
N LYS A 12 19.14 -5.26 -3.36
CA LYS A 12 19.27 -3.85 -3.76
C LYS A 12 18.12 -3.01 -3.19
N VAL A 13 16.88 -3.47 -3.36
CA VAL A 13 15.69 -2.81 -2.82
C VAL A 13 15.72 -2.79 -1.30
N ALA A 14 16.09 -3.89 -0.64
CA ALA A 14 16.23 -3.97 0.82
C ALA A 14 17.29 -2.99 1.34
N LEU A 15 18.44 -2.89 0.68
CA LEU A 15 19.49 -1.93 1.05
C LEU A 15 18.98 -0.49 1.02
N VAL A 16 18.33 -0.08 -0.06
CA VAL A 16 17.78 1.29 -0.17
C VAL A 16 16.64 1.50 0.81
N SER A 17 15.74 0.54 0.95
CA SER A 17 14.60 0.60 1.87
C SER A 17 15.06 0.83 3.30
N TYR A 18 16.16 0.20 3.72
CA TYR A 18 16.72 0.35 5.06
C TYR A 18 17.13 1.79 5.40
N PHE A 19 17.62 2.58 4.44
CA PHE A 19 17.88 4.01 4.67
C PHE A 19 16.59 4.79 4.95
N TYR A 20 15.54 4.55 4.16
CA TYR A 20 14.22 5.17 4.38
C TYR A 20 13.57 4.67 5.69
N GLU A 21 13.77 3.40 6.03
CA GLU A 21 13.21 2.78 7.23
C GLU A 21 13.89 3.21 8.52
N THR A 22 15.12 3.73 8.48
CA THR A 22 15.86 4.20 9.66
C THR A 22 16.00 5.72 9.70
N ASN A 23 15.47 6.41 8.68
CA ASN A 23 15.65 7.84 8.45
C ASN A 23 17.12 8.28 8.48
N GLN A 24 18.05 7.38 8.14
CA GLN A 24 19.47 7.69 8.08
C GLN A 24 19.84 8.07 6.65
N THR A 25 20.69 9.10 6.53
CA THR A 25 21.26 9.52 5.24
C THR A 25 22.66 8.95 5.04
N LYS A 26 23.29 8.41 6.08
CA LYS A 26 24.63 7.84 6.05
C LYS A 26 24.71 6.60 6.93
N MET A 27 25.36 5.56 6.44
CA MET A 27 25.61 4.32 7.18
C MET A 27 27.02 3.80 6.92
N LEU A 28 27.66 3.25 7.95
CA LEU A 28 28.92 2.54 7.80
C LEU A 28 28.68 1.15 7.23
N ILE A 29 29.56 0.67 6.36
CA ILE A 29 29.50 -0.69 5.81
C ILE A 29 29.49 -1.75 6.92
N PRO A 30 30.30 -1.66 8.00
CA PRO A 30 30.20 -2.59 9.12
C PRO A 30 28.82 -2.68 9.78
N ASP A 31 28.05 -1.59 9.80
CA ASP A 31 26.70 -1.60 10.36
C ASP A 31 25.71 -2.26 9.40
N LEU A 32 25.89 -2.05 8.09
CA LEU A 32 25.16 -2.78 7.05
C LEU A 32 25.49 -4.29 7.07
N GLU A 33 26.75 -4.67 7.29
CA GLU A 33 27.17 -6.07 7.45
C GLU A 33 26.45 -6.73 8.63
N ARG A 34 26.41 -6.05 9.78
CA ARG A 34 25.71 -6.54 10.97
C ARG A 34 24.21 -6.67 10.76
N HIS A 35 23.59 -5.69 10.11
CA HIS A 35 22.15 -5.67 9.88
C HIS A 35 21.72 -6.77 8.89
N PHE A 36 22.35 -6.81 7.71
CA PHE A 36 21.95 -7.72 6.63
C PHE A 36 22.61 -9.10 6.68
N ASN A 37 23.65 -9.27 7.51
CA ASN A 37 24.52 -10.44 7.51
C ASN A 37 25.12 -10.71 6.11
N TRP A 38 25.48 -9.66 5.39
CA TRP A 38 26.17 -9.72 4.10
C TRP A 38 27.65 -9.42 4.30
N SER A 39 28.51 -9.95 3.42
CA SER A 39 29.93 -9.60 3.44
C SER A 39 30.16 -8.19 2.88
N THR A 40 31.21 -7.51 3.32
CA THR A 40 31.70 -6.24 2.76
C THR A 40 31.74 -6.27 1.23
N TYR A 41 32.28 -7.37 0.65
CA TYR A 41 32.37 -7.54 -0.80
C TYR A 41 30.98 -7.51 -1.46
N MET A 42 30.01 -8.23 -0.88
CA MET A 42 28.64 -8.25 -1.39
C MET A 42 27.98 -6.88 -1.32
N ILE A 43 28.12 -6.18 -0.19
CA ILE A 43 27.56 -4.82 -0.01
C ILE A 43 28.13 -3.87 -1.06
N LYS A 44 29.46 -3.83 -1.21
CA LYS A 44 30.11 -2.99 -2.23
C LYS A 44 29.69 -3.35 -3.65
N SER A 45 29.59 -4.64 -3.96
CA SER A 45 29.10 -5.12 -5.26
C SER A 45 27.67 -4.65 -5.53
N LEU A 46 26.77 -4.79 -4.56
CA LEU A 46 25.37 -4.37 -4.70
C LEU A 46 25.27 -2.85 -4.89
N ILE A 47 26.05 -2.06 -4.15
CA ILE A 47 26.10 -0.60 -4.29
C ILE A 47 26.57 -0.22 -5.67
N ASN A 48 27.68 -0.77 -6.16
CA ASN A 48 28.20 -0.44 -7.49
C ASN A 48 27.21 -0.78 -8.61
N GLU A 49 26.56 -1.94 -8.52
CA GLU A 49 25.48 -2.29 -9.45
C GLU A 49 24.30 -1.31 -9.34
N LEU A 50 23.92 -0.93 -8.12
CA LEU A 50 22.81 -0.01 -7.87
C LEU A 50 23.10 1.41 -8.37
N LEU A 51 24.34 1.90 -8.25
CA LEU A 51 24.77 3.17 -8.84
C LEU A 51 24.61 3.17 -10.37
N HIS A 52 24.98 2.06 -11.01
CA HIS A 52 24.78 1.89 -12.44
C HIS A 52 23.28 1.85 -12.80
N ASP A 53 22.49 1.10 -12.05
CA ASP A 53 21.04 0.98 -12.25
C ASP A 53 20.33 2.33 -12.04
N GLN A 54 20.70 3.10 -11.02
CA GLN A 54 20.15 4.44 -10.75
C GLN A 54 20.40 5.39 -11.92
N LYS A 55 21.59 5.35 -12.52
CA LYS A 55 21.89 6.14 -13.72
C LYS A 55 21.09 5.67 -14.92
N ARG A 56 20.99 4.36 -15.14
CA ARG A 56 20.25 3.75 -16.25
C ARG A 56 18.75 4.03 -16.19
N PHE A 57 18.17 3.99 -14.99
CA PHE A 57 16.75 4.27 -14.77
C PHE A 57 16.44 5.77 -14.64
N GLY A 58 17.45 6.64 -14.72
CA GLY A 58 17.24 8.08 -14.61
C GLY A 58 16.77 8.54 -13.23
N VAL A 59 17.17 7.84 -12.16
CA VAL A 59 16.91 8.30 -10.78
C VAL A 59 17.60 9.65 -10.59
N PRO A 60 16.88 10.71 -10.15
CA PRO A 60 17.48 12.02 -9.89
C PRO A 60 18.60 11.96 -8.86
N GLU A 61 19.46 12.98 -8.80
CA GLU A 61 20.55 13.04 -7.81
C GLU A 61 20.01 12.94 -6.37
N GLN A 62 18.91 13.61 -6.08
CA GLN A 62 18.16 13.41 -4.84
C GLN A 62 17.60 11.98 -4.82
N GLY A 63 17.87 11.22 -3.75
CA GLY A 63 17.48 9.81 -3.64
C GLY A 63 18.49 8.82 -4.19
N GLN A 64 19.61 9.27 -4.76
CA GLN A 64 20.70 8.37 -5.14
C GLN A 64 21.48 7.88 -3.93
N LEU A 65 21.96 6.62 -4.00
CA LEU A 65 23.01 6.17 -3.10
C LEU A 65 24.35 6.65 -3.64
N ARG A 66 25.33 6.83 -2.75
CA ARG A 66 26.72 7.14 -3.06
C ARG A 66 27.63 6.35 -2.14
N LEU A 67 28.77 5.93 -2.68
CA LEU A 67 29.84 5.38 -1.88
C LEU A 67 30.82 6.50 -1.54
N SER A 68 31.17 6.64 -0.27
CA SER A 68 32.19 7.59 0.17
C SER A 68 33.54 7.32 -0.52
N PRO A 69 34.42 8.32 -0.68
CA PRO A 69 35.74 8.12 -1.30
C PRO A 69 36.61 7.08 -0.58
N SER A 70 36.39 6.88 0.72
CA SER A 70 37.08 5.86 1.51
C SER A 70 36.50 4.45 1.34
N GLU A 71 35.36 4.33 0.67
CA GLU A 71 34.55 3.12 0.52
C GLU A 71 34.24 2.43 1.86
N ARG A 72 34.09 3.21 2.94
CA ARG A 72 33.69 2.70 4.26
C ARG A 72 32.25 3.04 4.62
N GLU A 73 31.71 4.06 3.97
CA GLU A 73 30.40 4.63 4.24
C GLU A 73 29.59 4.74 2.96
N VAL A 74 28.28 4.57 3.13
CA VAL A 74 27.28 4.67 2.07
C VAL A 74 26.35 5.83 2.45
N GLU A 75 26.14 6.75 1.53
CA GLU A 75 25.30 7.93 1.71
C GLU A 75 24.08 7.82 0.81
N LEU A 76 22.88 7.92 1.37
CA LEU A 76 21.67 8.22 0.63
C LEU A 76 21.50 9.73 0.59
N ILE A 77 21.54 10.31 -0.62
CA ILE A 77 21.21 11.72 -0.79
C ILE A 77 19.73 11.88 -0.45
N PRO A 78 19.38 12.78 0.49
CA PRO A 78 18.00 13.02 0.85
C PRO A 78 17.13 13.23 -0.39
N GLY A 79 16.05 12.46 -0.47
CA GLY A 79 15.17 12.44 -1.64
C GLY A 79 13.79 11.88 -1.28
N ASN A 80 12.88 11.94 -2.26
CA ASN A 80 11.52 11.46 -2.07
C ASN A 80 11.50 9.92 -2.17
N ARG A 81 10.75 9.25 -1.28
CA ARG A 81 10.53 7.80 -1.32
C ARG A 81 9.96 7.31 -2.67
N ALA A 82 9.35 8.20 -3.47
CA ALA A 82 9.00 7.95 -4.86
C ALA A 82 10.15 7.31 -5.65
N TYR A 83 11.41 7.67 -5.41
CA TYR A 83 12.55 7.10 -6.11
C TYR A 83 12.79 5.62 -5.80
N LEU A 84 12.57 5.20 -4.55
CA LEU A 84 12.60 3.78 -4.19
C LEU A 84 11.47 3.01 -4.88
N LEU A 85 10.27 3.60 -4.94
CA LEU A 85 9.13 3.01 -5.65
C LEU A 85 9.42 2.86 -7.14
N SER A 86 9.95 3.91 -7.78
CA SER A 86 10.35 3.88 -9.20
C SER A 86 11.46 2.88 -9.46
N LEU A 87 12.48 2.79 -8.59
CA LEU A 87 13.55 1.79 -8.69
C LEU A 87 12.98 0.36 -8.63
N THR A 88 12.09 0.10 -7.66
CA THR A 88 11.43 -1.19 -7.49
C THR A 88 10.57 -1.53 -8.71
N ALA A 89 9.79 -0.57 -9.22
CA ALA A 89 8.99 -0.72 -10.43
C ALA A 89 9.87 -1.07 -11.65
N SER A 90 10.98 -0.35 -11.86
CA SER A 90 11.94 -0.63 -12.94
C SER A 90 12.51 -2.05 -12.86
N TYR A 91 12.91 -2.51 -11.68
CA TYR A 91 13.37 -3.89 -11.53
C TYR A 91 12.27 -4.92 -11.82
N ILE A 92 11.02 -4.66 -11.44
CA ILE A 92 9.91 -5.56 -11.79
C ILE A 92 9.66 -5.57 -13.30
N LYS A 93 9.67 -4.41 -13.98
CA LYS A 93 9.52 -4.31 -15.44
C LYS A 93 10.58 -5.11 -16.22
N GLU A 94 11.76 -5.29 -15.62
CA GLU A 94 12.86 -6.06 -16.20
C GLU A 94 12.90 -7.51 -15.76
N SER A 95 12.04 -7.92 -14.82
CA SER A 95 11.96 -9.30 -14.35
C SER A 95 11.53 -10.25 -15.48
N TYR A 96 12.32 -11.30 -15.68
CA TYR A 96 11.99 -12.38 -16.62
C TYR A 96 10.69 -13.09 -16.24
N LEU A 97 10.43 -13.26 -14.93
CA LEU A 97 9.18 -13.84 -14.47
C LEU A 97 8.00 -12.94 -14.79
N PHE A 98 8.13 -11.62 -14.58
CA PHE A 98 7.07 -10.68 -14.93
C PHE A 98 6.78 -10.68 -16.43
N ARG A 99 7.82 -10.64 -17.28
CA ARG A 99 7.66 -10.74 -18.74
C ARG A 99 7.04 -12.07 -19.18
N THR A 100 7.35 -13.16 -18.48
CA THR A 100 6.71 -14.47 -18.73
C THR A 100 5.23 -14.45 -18.38
N LEU A 101 4.86 -13.81 -17.26
CA LEU A 101 3.45 -13.63 -16.89
C LEU A 101 2.71 -12.82 -17.96
N ILE A 102 3.30 -11.74 -18.48
CA ILE A 102 2.72 -10.93 -19.55
C ILE A 102 2.43 -11.77 -20.79
N THR A 103 3.43 -12.52 -21.29
CA THR A 103 3.22 -13.44 -22.42
C THR A 103 2.14 -14.48 -22.12
N GLY A 104 2.14 -15.02 -20.90
CA GLY A 104 1.16 -16.01 -20.45
C GLY A 104 -0.29 -15.51 -20.40
N MET A 105 -0.51 -14.18 -20.30
CA MET A 105 -1.86 -13.59 -20.25
C MET A 105 -2.64 -13.79 -21.55
N ASN A 106 -1.97 -13.78 -22.70
CA ASN A 106 -2.63 -13.94 -24.01
C ASN A 106 -3.08 -15.39 -24.28
N ASN A 107 -2.79 -16.34 -23.38
CA ASN A 107 -3.13 -17.76 -23.48
C ASN A 107 -2.58 -18.47 -24.75
N THR A 108 -1.68 -17.83 -25.48
CA THR A 108 -0.98 -18.42 -26.63
C THR A 108 0.11 -19.39 -26.16
N PRO A 109 0.09 -20.67 -26.58
CA PRO A 109 1.16 -21.61 -26.24
C PRO A 109 2.51 -21.12 -26.76
N THR A 110 3.49 -20.97 -25.87
CA THR A 110 4.85 -20.57 -26.26
C THR A 110 5.86 -21.57 -25.71
N ALA A 111 6.76 -22.08 -26.54
CA ALA A 111 7.80 -23.00 -26.08
C ALA A 111 8.77 -22.28 -25.13
N LEU A 112 9.22 -22.97 -24.07
CA LEU A 112 10.14 -22.36 -23.09
C LEU A 112 11.46 -21.89 -23.71
N SER A 113 11.94 -22.56 -24.77
CA SER A 113 13.13 -22.12 -25.51
C SER A 113 12.93 -20.78 -26.22
N VAL A 114 11.76 -20.58 -26.83
CA VAL A 114 11.42 -19.33 -27.51
C VAL A 114 11.30 -18.18 -26.51
N LEU A 115 10.67 -18.43 -25.35
CA LEU A 115 10.62 -17.43 -24.28
C LEU A 115 12.00 -17.09 -23.74
N ALA A 116 12.83 -18.09 -23.48
CA ALA A 116 14.19 -17.90 -22.97
C ALA A 116 15.07 -17.09 -23.94
N GLU A 117 14.96 -17.37 -25.25
CA GLU A 117 15.66 -16.63 -26.30
C GLU A 117 15.15 -15.18 -26.41
N HIS A 118 13.84 -14.97 -26.43
CA HIS A 118 13.25 -13.63 -26.49
C HIS A 118 13.61 -12.76 -25.28
N LEU A 119 13.72 -13.38 -24.10
CA LEU A 119 14.07 -12.71 -22.84
C LEU A 119 15.58 -12.64 -22.58
N ASP A 120 16.42 -13.16 -23.48
CA ASP A 120 17.88 -13.26 -23.32
C ASP A 120 18.30 -13.85 -21.96
N VAL A 121 17.65 -14.94 -21.55
CA VAL A 121 17.88 -15.60 -20.26
C VAL A 121 18.18 -17.09 -20.44
N PRO A 122 19.12 -17.68 -19.68
CA PRO A 122 19.32 -19.12 -19.71
C PRO A 122 18.03 -19.88 -19.39
N LYS A 123 17.65 -20.83 -20.27
CA LYS A 123 16.44 -21.65 -20.13
C LYS A 123 16.26 -22.28 -18.73
N LEU A 124 17.38 -22.70 -18.11
CA LEU A 124 17.35 -23.29 -16.78
C LEU A 124 16.98 -22.27 -15.69
N HIS A 125 17.44 -21.03 -15.81
CA HIS A 125 17.08 -19.95 -14.87
C HIS A 125 15.59 -19.64 -14.97
N LEU A 126 15.09 -19.44 -16.19
CA LEU A 126 13.67 -19.18 -16.43
C LEU A 126 12.77 -20.30 -15.91
N LYS A 127 13.18 -21.57 -16.12
CA LYS A 127 12.48 -22.73 -15.57
C LYS A 127 12.41 -22.71 -14.04
N ASN A 128 13.50 -22.29 -13.37
CA ASN A 128 13.54 -22.22 -11.91
C ASN A 128 12.67 -21.08 -11.36
N ASP A 129 12.60 -19.96 -12.07
CA ASP A 129 11.73 -18.83 -11.70
C ASP A 129 10.25 -19.22 -11.83
N ILE A 130 9.87 -19.85 -12.94
CA ILE A 130 8.52 -20.40 -13.15
C ILE A 130 8.17 -21.42 -12.06
N ARG A 131 9.09 -22.31 -11.70
CA ARG A 131 8.86 -23.29 -10.62
C ARG A 131 8.60 -22.60 -9.27
N GLN A 132 9.44 -21.65 -8.90
CA GLN A 132 9.27 -20.89 -7.65
C GLN A 132 7.96 -20.11 -7.64
N PHE A 133 7.58 -19.51 -8.77
CA PHE A 133 6.28 -18.88 -8.93
C PHE A 133 5.14 -19.86 -8.69
N ASN A 134 5.14 -21.01 -9.39
CA ASN A 134 4.09 -22.01 -9.24
C ASN A 134 3.99 -22.54 -7.80
N ASP A 135 5.12 -22.75 -7.11
CA ASP A 135 5.11 -23.17 -5.71
C ASP A 135 4.46 -22.12 -4.78
N ARG A 136 4.69 -20.83 -5.03
CA ARG A 136 4.11 -19.71 -4.26
C ARG A 136 2.65 -19.41 -4.61
N ALA A 137 2.27 -19.61 -5.87
CA ALA A 137 0.97 -19.27 -6.41
C ALA A 137 -0.04 -20.44 -6.32
N ARG A 138 0.44 -21.66 -6.03
CA ARG A 138 -0.40 -22.85 -5.81
C ARG A 138 -1.55 -22.65 -4.82
N PRO A 139 -1.40 -21.99 -3.65
CA PRO A 139 -2.51 -21.77 -2.73
C PRO A 139 -3.63 -20.91 -3.31
N ALA A 140 -3.32 -20.08 -4.31
CA ALA A 140 -4.26 -19.27 -5.07
C ALA A 140 -4.87 -20.02 -6.27
N ASN A 141 -4.51 -21.30 -6.46
CA ASN A 141 -4.81 -22.07 -7.66
C ASN A 141 -4.36 -21.35 -8.94
N ILE A 142 -3.12 -20.83 -8.96
CA ILE A 142 -2.53 -20.18 -10.14
C ILE A 142 -1.24 -20.91 -10.52
N GLU A 143 -1.07 -21.19 -11.82
CA GLU A 143 0.19 -21.72 -12.34
C GLU A 143 0.49 -21.27 -13.77
N ILE A 144 1.78 -21.21 -14.09
CA ILE A 144 2.29 -21.22 -15.45
C ILE A 144 2.50 -22.68 -15.85
N ASN A 145 1.71 -23.15 -16.83
CA ASN A 145 1.75 -24.55 -17.26
C ASN A 145 2.97 -24.86 -18.16
N THR A 146 3.07 -26.11 -18.62
CA THR A 146 4.16 -26.59 -19.49
C THR A 146 4.21 -25.91 -20.87
N TYR A 147 3.13 -25.24 -21.28
CA TYR A 147 3.05 -24.43 -22.49
C TYR A 147 3.26 -22.93 -22.22
N ASN A 148 3.73 -22.60 -21.02
CA ASN A 148 3.96 -21.25 -20.51
C ASN A 148 2.72 -20.35 -20.57
N ARG A 149 1.54 -20.94 -20.40
CA ARG A 149 0.26 -20.21 -20.28
C ARG A 149 -0.11 -20.07 -18.81
N LEU A 150 -0.70 -18.94 -18.48
CA LEU A 150 -1.23 -18.69 -17.14
C LEU A 150 -2.62 -19.34 -17.01
N GLN A 151 -2.76 -20.30 -16.10
CA GLN A 151 -3.99 -21.07 -15.91
C GLN A 151 -4.32 -21.27 -14.42
N GLY A 152 -5.56 -21.67 -14.16
CA GLY A 152 -6.08 -21.91 -12.82
C GLY A 152 -7.31 -21.05 -12.54
N ASP A 153 -7.38 -20.47 -11.35
CA ASP A 153 -8.45 -19.57 -10.95
C ASP A 153 -8.32 -18.22 -11.70
N GLU A 154 -9.20 -18.01 -12.68
CA GLU A 154 -9.19 -16.80 -13.51
C GLU A 154 -9.49 -15.52 -12.71
N TRP A 155 -10.30 -15.61 -11.66
CA TRP A 155 -10.55 -14.48 -10.77
C TRP A 155 -9.26 -14.06 -10.05
N ALA A 156 -8.54 -15.04 -9.49
CA ALA A 156 -7.29 -14.81 -8.79
C ALA A 156 -6.17 -14.34 -9.74
N ILE A 157 -6.10 -14.91 -10.95
CA ILE A 157 -5.17 -14.49 -12.01
C ILE A 157 -5.34 -13.01 -12.32
N ARG A 158 -6.56 -12.56 -12.62
CA ARG A 158 -6.78 -11.16 -13.01
C ARG A 158 -6.44 -10.18 -11.89
N ILE A 159 -6.82 -10.49 -10.65
CA ILE A 159 -6.48 -9.62 -9.51
C ILE A 159 -4.98 -9.59 -9.26
N MET A 160 -4.28 -10.73 -9.36
CA MET A 160 -2.83 -10.78 -9.26
C MET A 160 -2.21 -9.87 -10.33
N LEU A 161 -2.60 -10.02 -11.60
CA LEU A 161 -2.08 -9.21 -12.71
C LEU A 161 -2.36 -7.72 -12.52
N VAL A 162 -3.59 -7.34 -12.19
CA VAL A 162 -3.95 -5.94 -11.91
C VAL A 162 -3.12 -5.38 -10.74
N SER A 163 -2.95 -6.14 -9.66
CA SER A 163 -2.14 -5.73 -8.52
C SER A 163 -0.68 -5.53 -8.91
N ILE A 164 -0.15 -6.36 -9.82
CA ILE A 164 1.20 -6.18 -10.36
C ILE A 164 1.27 -4.89 -11.18
N PHE A 165 0.36 -4.72 -12.14
CA PHE A 165 0.36 -3.56 -13.04
C PHE A 165 0.18 -2.23 -12.30
N LYS A 166 -0.71 -2.14 -11.30
CA LYS A 166 -0.89 -0.91 -10.50
C LYS A 166 0.37 -0.50 -9.70
N ASN A 167 1.30 -1.44 -9.47
CA ASN A 167 2.58 -1.14 -8.80
C ASN A 167 3.70 -0.77 -9.78
N VAL A 168 3.56 -1.04 -11.08
CA VAL A 168 4.63 -0.78 -12.08
C VAL A 168 4.25 0.25 -13.13
N ILE A 169 2.97 0.44 -13.42
CA ILE A 169 2.46 1.41 -14.39
C ILE A 169 2.10 2.69 -13.62
N HIS A 170 2.78 3.78 -13.93
CA HIS A 170 2.56 5.08 -13.28
C HIS A 170 1.92 6.12 -14.21
N ASP A 171 1.96 5.86 -15.52
CA ASP A 171 1.37 6.70 -16.55
C ASP A 171 0.65 5.84 -17.60
N GLU A 172 -0.38 6.39 -18.24
CA GLU A 172 -1.17 5.67 -19.24
C GLU A 172 -0.35 5.31 -20.48
N THR A 173 0.66 6.12 -20.82
CA THR A 173 1.56 5.82 -21.97
C THR A 173 2.36 4.54 -21.75
N GLU A 174 2.65 4.15 -20.51
CA GLU A 174 3.38 2.92 -20.21
C GLU A 174 2.54 1.65 -20.46
N LEU A 175 1.22 1.76 -20.67
CA LEU A 175 0.38 0.60 -21.00
C LEU A 175 0.86 -0.07 -22.29
N THR A 176 1.40 0.69 -23.25
CA THR A 176 1.88 0.16 -24.54
C THR A 176 3.10 -0.75 -24.41
N ASP A 177 3.79 -0.71 -23.27
CA ASP A 177 4.93 -1.59 -23.00
C ASP A 177 4.49 -3.02 -22.67
N PHE A 178 3.21 -3.21 -22.29
CA PHE A 178 2.71 -4.47 -21.74
C PHE A 178 1.46 -5.00 -22.44
N PHE A 179 0.71 -4.14 -23.13
CA PHE A 179 -0.52 -4.50 -23.80
C PHE A 179 -0.46 -4.14 -25.29
N GLU A 180 -1.06 -4.98 -26.12
CA GLU A 180 -1.19 -4.71 -27.55
C GLU A 180 -2.06 -3.46 -27.79
N ALA A 181 -1.77 -2.73 -28.88
CA ALA A 181 -2.41 -1.45 -29.17
C ALA A 181 -3.94 -1.57 -29.34
N ASP A 182 -4.42 -2.71 -29.84
CA ASP A 182 -5.85 -2.99 -30.00
C ASP A 182 -6.55 -3.13 -28.64
N ILE A 183 -5.92 -3.80 -27.67
CA ILE A 183 -6.42 -3.92 -26.29
C ILE A 183 -6.55 -2.54 -25.65
N ILE A 184 -5.53 -1.69 -25.79
CA ILE A 184 -5.54 -0.33 -25.23
C ILE A 184 -6.65 0.50 -25.88
N GLN A 185 -6.85 0.38 -27.19
CA GLN A 185 -7.94 1.02 -27.90
C GLN A 185 -9.31 0.54 -27.41
N GLN A 186 -9.48 -0.78 -27.23
CA GLN A 186 -10.72 -1.37 -26.71
C GLN A 186 -11.00 -0.90 -25.27
N ALA A 187 -9.99 -0.92 -24.40
CA ALA A 187 -10.09 -0.44 -23.02
C ALA A 187 -10.53 1.03 -22.98
N ASN A 188 -9.93 1.89 -23.82
CA ASN A 188 -10.33 3.29 -23.95
C ASN A 188 -11.79 3.46 -24.40
N GLN A 189 -12.26 2.66 -25.35
CA GLN A 189 -13.65 2.71 -25.80
C GLN A 189 -14.62 2.32 -24.67
N VAL A 190 -14.28 1.28 -23.90
CA VAL A 190 -15.09 0.82 -22.77
C VAL A 190 -15.08 1.84 -21.63
N ALA A 191 -13.92 2.41 -21.29
CA ALA A 191 -13.78 3.45 -20.28
C ALA A 191 -14.67 4.66 -20.60
N ARG A 192 -14.60 5.17 -21.84
CA ARG A 192 -15.48 6.26 -22.30
C ARG A 192 -16.94 5.88 -22.23
N PHE A 193 -17.29 4.65 -22.59
CA PHE A 193 -18.67 4.17 -22.51
C PHE A 193 -19.20 4.16 -21.07
N TYR A 194 -18.40 3.72 -20.10
CA TYR A 194 -18.77 3.80 -18.68
C TYR A 194 -18.91 5.24 -18.19
N GLN A 195 -17.99 6.14 -18.57
CA GLN A 195 -18.08 7.56 -18.23
C GLN A 195 -19.33 8.24 -18.79
N MET A 196 -19.75 7.88 -20.01
CA MET A 196 -20.97 8.41 -20.62
C MET A 196 -22.25 7.81 -20.03
N SER A 197 -22.20 6.56 -19.55
CA SER A 197 -23.38 5.83 -19.08
C SER A 197 -23.63 5.99 -17.57
N ASN A 198 -22.68 6.54 -16.82
CA ASN A 198 -22.80 6.76 -15.37
C ASN A 198 -22.57 8.25 -15.07
N VAL A 199 -23.61 8.94 -14.59
CA VAL A 199 -23.60 10.38 -14.28
C VAL A 199 -22.55 10.73 -13.21
N GLU A 200 -22.26 9.81 -12.28
CA GLU A 200 -21.22 9.98 -11.25
C GLU A 200 -19.80 9.71 -11.77
N ALA A 201 -19.66 8.95 -12.88
CA ALA A 201 -18.36 8.61 -13.47
C ALA A 201 -17.77 9.72 -14.36
N ALA A 202 -18.51 10.81 -14.61
CA ALA A 202 -18.09 11.89 -15.50
C ALA A 202 -16.86 12.68 -14.99
N GLN A 203 -16.43 12.49 -13.74
CA GLN A 203 -15.26 13.17 -13.15
C GLN A 203 -14.26 12.20 -12.50
N LEU A 204 -13.85 11.15 -13.23
CA LEU A 204 -12.73 10.33 -12.77
C LEU A 204 -11.47 11.18 -12.59
N THR A 205 -10.83 11.07 -11.43
CA THR A 205 -9.45 11.54 -11.27
C THR A 205 -8.52 10.81 -12.24
N GLN A 206 -7.38 11.40 -12.60
CA GLN A 206 -6.39 10.74 -13.47
C GLN A 206 -5.94 9.39 -12.90
N HIS A 207 -5.81 9.28 -11.58
CA HIS A 207 -5.45 8.03 -10.90
C HIS A 207 -6.55 6.96 -11.01
N GLN A 208 -7.83 7.33 -10.85
CA GLN A 208 -8.95 6.41 -11.06
C GLN A 208 -9.07 6.00 -12.53
N HIS A 209 -8.84 6.92 -13.47
CA HIS A 209 -8.82 6.61 -14.89
C HIS A 209 -7.72 5.59 -15.23
N LEU A 210 -6.48 5.82 -14.77
CA LEU A 210 -5.39 4.87 -14.97
C LEU A 210 -5.71 3.51 -14.34
N SER A 211 -6.27 3.50 -13.13
CA SER A 211 -6.71 2.27 -12.46
C SER A 211 -7.78 1.51 -13.25
N LEU A 212 -8.75 2.23 -13.84
CA LEU A 212 -9.77 1.66 -14.72
C LEU A 212 -9.13 1.06 -15.97
N MET A 213 -8.21 1.79 -16.61
CA MET A 213 -7.53 1.36 -17.82
C MET A 213 -6.72 0.08 -17.60
N ILE A 214 -6.01 -0.03 -16.48
CA ILE A 214 -5.27 -1.26 -16.10
C ILE A 214 -6.24 -2.44 -15.91
N GLU A 215 -7.34 -2.23 -15.17
CA GLU A 215 -8.31 -3.30 -14.93
C GLU A 215 -8.97 -3.77 -16.24
N LEU A 216 -9.35 -2.82 -17.11
CA LEU A 216 -9.93 -3.09 -18.42
C LEU A 216 -8.95 -3.82 -19.35
N ALA A 217 -7.69 -3.40 -19.40
CA ALA A 217 -6.68 -4.02 -20.26
C ALA A 217 -6.46 -5.49 -19.87
N VAL A 218 -6.32 -5.77 -18.58
CA VAL A 218 -6.22 -7.16 -18.08
C VAL A 218 -7.50 -7.94 -18.40
N TRP A 219 -8.67 -7.36 -18.14
CA TRP A 219 -9.94 -8.02 -18.40
C TRP A 219 -10.13 -8.40 -19.88
N LEU A 220 -9.90 -7.44 -20.79
CA LEU A 220 -10.08 -7.62 -22.23
C LEU A 220 -9.08 -8.61 -22.83
N VAL A 221 -7.80 -8.56 -22.43
CA VAL A 221 -6.80 -9.56 -22.86
C VAL A 221 -7.27 -10.96 -22.53
N ARG A 222 -7.71 -11.18 -21.29
CA ARG A 222 -8.14 -12.52 -20.83
C ARG A 222 -9.45 -12.97 -21.47
N LEU A 223 -10.40 -12.05 -21.68
CA LEU A 223 -11.64 -12.33 -22.42
C LEU A 223 -11.35 -12.73 -23.87
N ASN A 224 -10.50 -11.96 -24.58
CA ASN A 224 -10.11 -12.23 -25.97
C ASN A 224 -9.36 -13.55 -26.08
N ALA A 225 -8.55 -13.88 -25.07
CA ALA A 225 -7.85 -15.15 -24.92
C ALA A 225 -8.74 -16.36 -24.54
N ARG A 226 -10.06 -16.16 -24.45
CA ARG A 226 -11.08 -17.17 -24.08
C ARG A 226 -10.83 -17.78 -22.70
N CYS A 227 -10.44 -16.93 -21.74
CA CYS A 227 -10.29 -17.29 -20.33
C CYS A 227 -11.40 -16.62 -19.50
N PRO A 228 -12.66 -17.10 -19.56
CA PRO A 228 -13.73 -16.54 -18.76
C PRO A 228 -13.62 -16.97 -17.29
N VAL A 229 -14.16 -16.17 -16.38
CA VAL A 229 -14.35 -16.57 -14.98
C VAL A 229 -15.34 -17.72 -14.88
N SER A 230 -15.07 -18.64 -13.96
CA SER A 230 -15.92 -19.82 -13.72
C SER A 230 -16.64 -19.74 -12.37
N ASN A 231 -17.72 -20.51 -12.23
CA ASN A 231 -18.52 -20.54 -11.00
C ASN A 231 -17.76 -21.10 -9.80
N SER A 232 -16.78 -22.00 -10.02
CA SER A 232 -15.94 -22.55 -8.95
C SER A 232 -14.91 -21.55 -8.40
N THR A 233 -14.71 -20.43 -9.09
CA THR A 233 -13.61 -19.49 -8.85
C THR A 233 -14.08 -18.10 -8.43
N GLN A 234 -15.34 -17.74 -8.71
CA GLN A 234 -15.87 -16.44 -8.33
C GLN A 234 -16.44 -16.48 -6.92
N PRO A 235 -15.96 -15.64 -5.98
CA PRO A 235 -16.68 -15.45 -4.73
C PRO A 235 -18.05 -14.84 -5.05
N HIS A 236 -19.12 -15.42 -4.50
CA HIS A 236 -20.50 -14.99 -4.73
C HIS A 236 -20.82 -13.63 -4.06
N VAL A 237 -19.99 -12.61 -4.25
CA VAL A 237 -20.03 -11.32 -3.54
C VAL A 237 -21.36 -10.60 -3.72
N LEU A 238 -21.93 -10.61 -4.92
CA LEU A 238 -23.20 -9.93 -5.22
C LEU A 238 -24.40 -10.84 -4.95
N LEU A 239 -25.54 -10.24 -4.58
CA LEU A 239 -26.81 -10.94 -4.47
C LEU A 239 -27.25 -11.57 -5.80
N ALA A 240 -28.29 -12.41 -5.75
CA ALA A 240 -28.96 -12.93 -6.94
C ALA A 240 -29.61 -11.80 -7.75
N ASP A 241 -29.75 -11.97 -9.08
CA ASP A 241 -30.19 -10.90 -9.98
C ASP A 241 -31.56 -10.29 -9.60
N ASP A 242 -32.46 -11.11 -9.05
CA ASP A 242 -33.79 -10.70 -8.60
C ASP A 242 -33.77 -9.85 -7.32
N GLN A 243 -32.70 -9.93 -6.55
CA GLN A 243 -32.50 -9.23 -5.28
C GLN A 243 -31.64 -7.98 -5.40
N LEU A 244 -30.96 -7.78 -6.53
CA LEU A 244 -30.20 -6.58 -6.81
C LEU A 244 -31.13 -5.37 -6.98
N ASP A 245 -30.62 -4.19 -6.62
CA ASP A 245 -31.28 -2.95 -6.98
C ASP A 245 -31.20 -2.68 -8.49
N GLU A 246 -32.00 -1.71 -8.95
CA GLU A 246 -32.07 -1.37 -10.38
C GLU A 246 -30.76 -0.79 -10.93
N ALA A 247 -29.93 -0.16 -10.09
CA ALA A 247 -28.65 0.36 -10.51
C ALA A 247 -27.66 -0.77 -10.83
N TYR A 248 -27.56 -1.78 -9.96
CA TYR A 248 -26.73 -2.96 -10.18
C TYR A 248 -27.23 -3.82 -11.33
N LYS A 249 -28.55 -4.00 -11.48
CA LYS A 249 -29.12 -4.67 -12.65
C LYS A 249 -28.75 -3.95 -13.95
N SER A 250 -28.85 -2.63 -13.97
CA SER A 250 -28.47 -1.82 -15.13
C SER A 250 -26.98 -1.95 -15.45
N LEU A 251 -26.12 -1.97 -14.44
CA LEU A 251 -24.67 -2.22 -14.61
C LEU A 251 -24.38 -3.62 -15.15
N LEU A 252 -25.12 -4.65 -14.72
CA LEU A 252 -24.97 -6.00 -15.27
C LEU A 252 -25.35 -6.04 -16.75
N ILE A 253 -26.47 -5.43 -17.14
CA ILE A 253 -26.90 -5.35 -18.55
C ILE A 253 -25.87 -4.58 -19.39
N LEU A 254 -25.33 -3.50 -18.84
CA LEU A 254 -24.30 -2.68 -19.46
C LEU A 254 -23.03 -3.52 -19.72
N ASN A 255 -22.55 -4.23 -18.70
CA ASN A 255 -21.36 -5.08 -18.82
C ASN A 255 -21.58 -6.23 -19.81
N GLU A 256 -22.75 -6.88 -19.81
CA GLU A 256 -23.06 -7.89 -20.82
C GLU A 256 -22.98 -7.32 -22.23
N SER A 257 -23.52 -6.13 -22.43
CA SER A 257 -23.49 -5.43 -23.73
C SER A 257 -22.05 -5.13 -24.16
N VAL A 258 -21.19 -4.74 -23.22
CA VAL A 258 -19.75 -4.53 -23.46
C VAL A 258 -19.07 -5.85 -23.84
N ILE A 259 -19.23 -6.92 -23.06
CA ILE A 259 -18.57 -8.21 -23.29
C ILE A 259 -18.94 -8.77 -24.67
N ARG A 260 -20.23 -8.69 -25.06
CA ARG A 260 -20.73 -9.18 -26.36
C ARG A 260 -20.10 -8.50 -27.57
N ARG A 261 -19.48 -7.32 -27.40
CA ARG A 261 -18.76 -6.62 -28.49
C ARG A 261 -17.41 -7.27 -28.81
N PHE A 262 -16.80 -7.97 -27.86
CA PHE A 262 -15.45 -8.51 -27.98
C PHE A 262 -15.42 -10.04 -28.06
N VAL A 263 -16.29 -10.72 -27.31
CA VAL A 263 -16.28 -12.18 -27.21
C VAL A 263 -17.70 -12.76 -27.19
N ARG A 264 -17.87 -13.93 -27.82
CA ARG A 264 -19.10 -14.72 -27.75
C ARG A 264 -18.99 -15.75 -26.63
N LEU A 265 -19.63 -15.51 -25.50
CA LEU A 265 -19.67 -16.45 -24.38
C LEU A 265 -21.05 -17.14 -24.28
N PRO A 266 -21.11 -18.39 -23.78
CA PRO A 266 -22.35 -18.99 -23.30
C PRO A 266 -23.04 -18.10 -22.26
N PRO A 267 -24.38 -18.15 -22.13
CA PRO A 267 -25.13 -17.28 -21.22
C PRO A 267 -24.65 -17.31 -19.77
N HIS A 268 -24.28 -18.49 -19.27
CA HIS A 268 -23.77 -18.65 -17.91
C HIS A 268 -22.43 -17.94 -17.69
N GLU A 269 -21.45 -18.13 -18.59
CA GLU A 269 -20.15 -17.46 -18.51
C GLU A 269 -20.28 -15.94 -18.70
N LEU A 270 -21.17 -15.50 -19.58
CA LEU A 270 -21.45 -14.08 -19.78
C LEU A 270 -21.98 -13.41 -18.50
N SER A 271 -22.90 -14.07 -17.79
CA SER A 271 -23.45 -13.56 -16.52
C SER A 271 -22.36 -13.45 -15.45
N LEU A 272 -21.48 -14.46 -15.34
CA LEU A 272 -20.35 -14.42 -14.40
C LEU A 272 -19.35 -13.32 -14.73
N GLU A 273 -19.01 -13.15 -16.00
CA GLU A 273 -18.15 -12.06 -16.47
C GLU A 273 -18.75 -10.68 -16.24
N SER A 274 -20.06 -10.55 -16.44
CA SER A 274 -20.78 -9.31 -16.14
C SER A 274 -20.67 -8.94 -14.65
N ARG A 275 -20.87 -9.93 -13.78
CA ARG A 275 -20.69 -9.78 -12.32
C ARG A 275 -19.24 -9.46 -11.95
N TYR A 276 -18.25 -10.07 -12.62
CA TYR A 276 -16.84 -9.69 -12.47
C TYR A 276 -16.61 -8.23 -12.81
N GLY A 277 -17.15 -7.77 -13.95
CA GLY A 277 -17.05 -6.38 -14.40
C GLY A 277 -17.64 -5.38 -13.41
N VAL A 278 -18.76 -5.71 -12.74
CA VAL A 278 -19.33 -4.83 -11.71
C VAL A 278 -18.38 -4.71 -10.52
N LEU A 279 -17.84 -5.83 -10.05
CA LEU A 279 -16.89 -5.83 -8.93
C LEU A 279 -15.57 -5.11 -9.27
N MET A 280 -15.15 -5.14 -10.54
CA MET A 280 -14.04 -4.33 -11.04
C MET A 280 -14.35 -2.83 -10.90
N LEU A 281 -15.54 -2.37 -11.29
CA LEU A 281 -15.96 -0.97 -11.14
C LEU A 281 -16.00 -0.55 -9.66
N VAL A 282 -16.44 -1.45 -8.76
CA VAL A 282 -16.39 -1.23 -7.31
C VAL A 282 -14.95 -0.99 -6.84
N ARG A 283 -13.99 -1.82 -7.27
CA ARG A 283 -12.57 -1.69 -6.88
C ARG A 283 -11.93 -0.38 -7.32
N VAL A 284 -12.36 0.18 -8.45
CA VAL A 284 -11.87 1.47 -8.98
C VAL A 284 -12.55 2.66 -8.28
N GLY A 285 -13.61 2.41 -7.51
CA GLY A 285 -14.39 3.45 -6.83
C GLY A 285 -15.47 4.08 -7.72
N LEU A 286 -15.87 3.42 -8.81
CA LEU A 286 -16.89 3.88 -9.75
C LEU A 286 -18.32 3.49 -9.37
N SER A 287 -18.48 2.69 -8.32
CA SER A 287 -19.78 2.24 -7.78
C SER A 287 -19.77 2.17 -6.26
N ALA A 288 -18.93 2.98 -5.61
CA ALA A 288 -18.65 2.94 -4.18
C ALA A 288 -19.80 3.38 -3.27
N GLY A 289 -20.99 3.71 -3.80
CA GLY A 289 -22.12 4.22 -3.02
C GLY A 289 -23.21 3.20 -2.63
N HIS A 290 -23.15 1.95 -3.10
CA HIS A 290 -24.32 1.03 -3.03
C HIS A 290 -23.98 -0.46 -2.85
N LEU A 291 -22.75 -0.82 -2.49
CA LEU A 291 -22.40 -2.24 -2.46
C LEU A 291 -23.06 -2.98 -1.30
N SER A 292 -23.10 -2.41 -0.09
CA SER A 292 -23.69 -3.10 1.07
C SER A 292 -25.11 -3.60 0.84
N GLY A 293 -25.95 -2.83 0.15
CA GLY A 293 -27.32 -3.23 -0.22
C GLY A 293 -27.41 -4.31 -1.30
N ASN A 294 -26.36 -4.48 -2.09
CA ASN A 294 -26.29 -5.41 -3.23
C ASN A 294 -25.36 -6.60 -2.99
N ALA A 295 -24.76 -6.66 -1.81
CA ALA A 295 -23.79 -7.67 -1.44
C ALA A 295 -24.44 -8.84 -0.71
N ASN A 296 -23.85 -10.02 -0.86
CA ASN A 296 -24.33 -11.24 -0.23
C ASN A 296 -24.06 -11.22 1.28
N LYS A 297 -24.55 -12.26 1.96
CA LYS A 297 -24.37 -12.44 3.41
C LYS A 297 -22.91 -12.59 3.84
N GLU A 298 -22.01 -13.09 2.98
CA GLU A 298 -20.59 -13.22 3.31
C GLU A 298 -19.91 -11.85 3.41
N VAL A 299 -20.27 -10.91 2.54
CA VAL A 299 -19.81 -9.52 2.65
C VAL A 299 -20.32 -8.89 3.92
N GLY A 300 -21.60 -9.08 4.25
CA GLY A 300 -22.17 -8.63 5.52
C GLY A 300 -21.46 -9.20 6.75
N LYS A 301 -21.03 -10.48 6.71
CA LYS A 301 -20.25 -11.10 7.80
C LYS A 301 -18.87 -10.48 7.95
N VAL A 302 -18.14 -10.25 6.85
CA VAL A 302 -16.81 -9.62 6.90
C VAL A 302 -16.91 -8.18 7.36
N HIS A 303 -17.90 -7.44 6.88
CA HIS A 303 -18.18 -6.08 7.33
C HIS A 303 -18.48 -6.02 8.83
N ALA A 304 -19.40 -6.85 9.31
CA ALA A 304 -19.74 -6.93 10.74
C ALA A 304 -18.53 -7.34 11.59
N MET A 305 -17.72 -8.29 11.11
CA MET A 305 -16.47 -8.69 11.77
C MET A 305 -15.50 -7.51 11.91
N LEU A 306 -15.24 -6.76 10.82
CA LEU A 306 -14.35 -5.60 10.85
C LEU A 306 -14.86 -4.52 11.81
N SER A 307 -16.17 -4.24 11.79
CA SER A 307 -16.79 -3.27 12.71
C SER A 307 -16.64 -3.70 14.17
N ASN A 308 -16.95 -4.97 14.48
CA ASN A 308 -16.81 -5.51 15.84
C ASN A 308 -15.36 -5.48 16.34
N ILE A 309 -14.39 -5.82 15.48
CA ILE A 309 -12.96 -5.75 15.82
C ILE A 309 -12.55 -4.31 16.08
N ALA A 310 -12.96 -3.35 15.23
CA ALA A 310 -12.63 -1.94 15.41
C ALA A 310 -13.20 -1.38 16.72
N GLN A 311 -14.46 -1.71 17.05
CA GLN A 311 -15.07 -1.32 18.32
C GLN A 311 -14.36 -1.94 19.52
N THR A 312 -13.99 -3.22 19.43
CA THR A 312 -13.23 -3.90 20.48
C THR A 312 -11.87 -3.24 20.70
N VAL A 313 -11.12 -3.00 19.62
CA VAL A 313 -9.80 -2.36 19.68
C VAL A 313 -9.92 -0.92 20.18
N TYR A 314 -10.96 -0.19 19.78
CA TYR A 314 -11.25 1.15 20.31
C TYR A 314 -11.47 1.12 21.82
N ARG A 315 -12.29 0.19 22.32
CA ARG A 315 -12.52 0.04 23.75
C ARG A 315 -11.26 -0.35 24.52
N GLU A 316 -10.46 -1.25 23.97
CA GLU A 316 -9.17 -1.64 24.55
C GLU A 316 -8.17 -0.48 24.58
N PHE A 317 -8.21 0.41 23.58
CA PHE A 317 -7.36 1.60 23.52
C PHE A 317 -7.79 2.70 24.47
N PHE A 318 -9.07 3.08 24.43
CA PHE A 318 -9.57 4.28 25.10
C PHE A 318 -10.26 4.00 26.43
N GLY A 319 -10.49 2.73 26.78
CA GLY A 319 -11.20 2.34 28.00
C GLY A 319 -12.69 2.69 27.99
N GLN A 320 -13.24 3.08 26.84
CA GLN A 320 -14.63 3.48 26.66
C GLN A 320 -15.19 2.91 25.36
N ASP A 321 -16.50 2.75 25.28
CA ASP A 321 -17.15 2.30 24.07
C ASP A 321 -17.03 3.35 22.95
N MET A 322 -17.01 2.88 21.71
CA MET A 322 -16.97 3.75 20.54
C MET A 322 -18.26 4.58 20.46
N PRO A 323 -18.16 5.92 20.30
CA PRO A 323 -19.34 6.75 20.09
C PRO A 323 -20.22 6.27 18.93
N GLN A 324 -21.54 6.44 19.05
CA GLN A 324 -22.52 5.89 18.09
C GLN A 324 -22.41 6.54 16.70
N ASP A 325 -22.11 7.84 16.66
CA ASP A 325 -21.80 8.60 15.46
C ASP A 325 -20.56 8.03 14.75
N LEU A 326 -19.48 7.81 15.48
CA LEU A 326 -18.26 7.20 14.95
C LEU A 326 -18.51 5.76 14.46
N THR A 327 -19.32 5.00 15.19
CA THR A 327 -19.72 3.64 14.80
C THR A 327 -20.49 3.64 13.47
N THR A 328 -21.38 4.62 13.28
CA THR A 328 -22.16 4.78 12.04
C THR A 328 -21.27 5.21 10.88
N GLN A 329 -20.35 6.15 11.09
CA GLN A 329 -19.38 6.56 10.08
C GLN A 329 -18.46 5.41 9.67
N LEU A 330 -17.92 4.67 10.65
CA LEU A 330 -17.09 3.49 10.41
C LEU A 330 -17.84 2.45 9.58
N ALA A 331 -19.11 2.18 9.88
CA ALA A 331 -19.89 1.23 9.11
C ALA A 331 -19.98 1.60 7.63
N ASN A 332 -20.16 2.89 7.31
CA ASN A 332 -20.21 3.33 5.90
C ASN A 332 -18.84 3.22 5.22
N GLU A 333 -17.76 3.58 5.91
CA GLU A 333 -16.41 3.60 5.33
C GLU A 333 -15.76 2.19 5.23
N LEU A 334 -16.31 1.19 5.93
CA LEU A 334 -15.83 -0.21 5.86
C LEU A 334 -16.26 -0.96 4.58
N GLU A 335 -17.17 -0.37 3.80
CA GLU A 335 -17.46 -0.64 2.38
C GLU A 335 -16.37 -1.39 1.59
N GLN A 336 -15.45 -0.56 1.12
CA GLN A 336 -14.35 -0.91 0.26
C GLN A 336 -13.27 -1.75 0.97
N PRO A 337 -12.87 -1.47 2.23
CA PRO A 337 -11.94 -2.33 2.96
C PRO A 337 -12.44 -3.77 3.15
N ALA A 338 -13.72 -3.97 3.45
CA ALA A 338 -14.31 -5.31 3.59
C ALA A 338 -14.21 -6.10 2.28
N MET A 339 -14.46 -5.43 1.16
CA MET A 339 -14.30 -6.01 -0.17
C MET A 339 -12.85 -6.36 -0.50
N MET A 340 -11.92 -5.45 -0.24
CA MET A 340 -10.50 -5.72 -0.44
C MET A 340 -10.04 -6.92 0.39
N LEU A 341 -10.48 -7.01 1.65
CA LEU A 341 -10.18 -8.14 2.51
C LEU A 341 -10.73 -9.45 1.95
N LEU A 342 -12.01 -9.48 1.53
CA LEU A 342 -12.61 -10.65 0.89
C LEU A 342 -11.80 -11.11 -0.31
N PHE A 343 -11.46 -10.20 -1.22
CA PHE A 343 -10.65 -10.54 -2.38
C PHE A 343 -9.30 -11.13 -1.98
N LEU A 344 -8.60 -10.53 -1.02
CA LEU A 344 -7.31 -11.04 -0.54
C LEU A 344 -7.44 -12.43 0.09
N THR A 345 -8.50 -12.69 0.86
CA THR A 345 -8.73 -14.00 1.49
C THR A 345 -9.04 -15.09 0.46
N HIS A 346 -9.79 -14.78 -0.61
CA HIS A 346 -10.08 -15.74 -1.68
C HIS A 346 -8.86 -16.06 -2.53
N ILE A 347 -7.98 -15.08 -2.73
CA ILE A 347 -6.78 -15.27 -3.54
C ILE A 347 -5.71 -16.06 -2.76
N ASN A 348 -5.76 -16.11 -1.42
CA ASN A 348 -4.80 -16.82 -0.54
C ASN A 348 -3.32 -16.70 -0.99
N TYR A 349 -2.97 -15.60 -1.65
CA TYR A 349 -1.68 -15.45 -2.30
C TYR A 349 -0.65 -15.08 -1.24
N GLN A 350 0.35 -15.94 -1.03
CA GLN A 350 1.34 -15.82 0.05
C GLN A 350 2.64 -15.13 -0.39
N GLY A 351 2.55 -14.12 -1.26
CA GLY A 351 3.70 -13.25 -1.52
C GLY A 351 4.05 -12.44 -0.28
N ASN A 352 5.33 -12.45 0.11
CA ASN A 352 5.87 -11.47 1.05
C ASN A 352 5.78 -10.09 0.38
N ASP A 353 4.91 -9.25 0.92
CA ASP A 353 4.95 -7.81 0.72
C ASP A 353 5.56 -7.28 2.01
N ASP A 354 6.83 -6.90 2.02
CA ASP A 354 7.44 -6.42 3.27
C ASP A 354 6.79 -5.11 3.71
N TYR A 355 6.49 -5.06 5.01
CA TYR A 355 5.90 -3.92 5.68
C TYR A 355 6.96 -2.85 5.89
N THR A 356 6.75 -1.65 5.33
CA THR A 356 7.64 -0.52 5.61
C THR A 356 6.86 0.77 5.80
N ILE A 357 6.14 0.85 6.92
CA ILE A 357 5.97 2.13 7.62
C ILE A 357 6.55 1.93 9.01
N SER A 358 7.88 2.00 9.13
CA SER A 358 8.56 2.06 10.42
C SER A 358 8.50 3.48 11.01
N HIS A 359 8.31 4.50 10.18
CA HIS A 359 8.29 5.90 10.57
C HIS A 359 7.05 6.58 9.99
N SER A 360 6.10 6.89 10.87
CA SER A 360 4.87 7.59 10.56
C SER A 360 4.85 8.94 11.28
N LEU A 361 4.28 9.97 10.64
CA LEU A 361 3.96 11.23 11.32
C LEU A 361 2.94 11.05 12.45
N PHE A 362 2.13 9.99 12.41
CA PHE A 362 1.11 9.69 13.41
C PHE A 362 1.32 8.28 13.98
N PRO A 363 2.31 8.08 14.86
CA PRO A 363 2.65 6.77 15.41
C PRO A 363 1.53 6.14 16.26
N GLU A 364 0.66 6.94 16.88
CA GLU A 364 -0.51 6.47 17.63
C GLU A 364 -1.50 5.75 16.71
N TYR A 365 -1.74 6.31 15.53
CA TYR A 365 -2.58 5.70 14.49
C TYR A 365 -1.92 4.45 13.92
N THR A 366 -0.59 4.45 13.79
CA THR A 366 0.16 3.25 13.39
C THR A 366 -0.09 2.12 14.38
N LEU A 367 0.05 2.39 15.69
CA LEU A 367 -0.18 1.41 16.74
C LEU A 367 -1.62 0.90 16.75
N PHE A 368 -2.61 1.80 16.60
CA PHE A 368 -4.02 1.40 16.52
C PHE A 368 -4.30 0.48 15.33
N THR A 369 -3.81 0.86 14.15
CA THR A 369 -3.96 0.08 12.91
C THR A 369 -3.28 -1.29 13.04
N ASP A 370 -2.11 -1.34 13.67
CA ASP A 370 -1.37 -2.57 13.91
C ASP A 370 -2.15 -3.56 14.77
N ARG A 371 -2.72 -3.08 15.88
CA ARG A 371 -3.56 -3.91 16.76
C ARG A 371 -4.82 -4.37 16.05
N PHE A 372 -5.50 -3.48 15.33
CA PHE A 372 -6.67 -3.81 14.52
C PHE A 372 -6.38 -4.95 13.54
N LEU A 373 -5.33 -4.83 12.73
CA LEU A 373 -4.97 -5.85 11.74
C LEU A 373 -4.47 -7.14 12.36
N THR A 374 -3.85 -7.07 13.55
CA THR A 374 -3.50 -8.27 14.32
C THR A 374 -4.74 -9.06 14.70
N ARG A 375 -5.79 -8.40 15.21
CA ARG A 375 -7.07 -9.06 15.53
C ARG A 375 -7.79 -9.60 14.28
N VAL A 376 -7.73 -8.87 13.16
CA VAL A 376 -8.28 -9.35 11.87
C VAL A 376 -7.58 -10.64 11.43
N ASN A 377 -6.25 -10.70 11.52
CA ASN A 377 -5.49 -11.91 11.21
C ASN A 377 -5.86 -13.09 12.12
N GLU A 378 -5.93 -12.85 13.43
CA GLU A 378 -6.32 -13.86 14.42
C GLU A 378 -7.71 -14.44 14.10
N TYR A 379 -8.67 -13.58 13.78
CA TYR A 379 -10.03 -13.99 13.43
C TYR A 379 -10.05 -14.87 12.16
N LEU A 380 -9.27 -14.51 11.14
CA LEU A 380 -9.24 -15.22 9.87
C LEU A 380 -8.40 -16.51 9.90
N GLY A 381 -7.59 -16.72 10.94
CA GLY A 381 -6.70 -17.88 11.04
C GLY A 381 -5.59 -17.90 9.98
N ILE A 382 -5.25 -16.75 9.41
CA ILE A 382 -4.21 -16.61 8.36
C ILE A 382 -2.89 -16.22 9.03
N LYS A 383 -1.76 -16.70 8.50
CA LYS A 383 -0.43 -16.30 9.00
C LYS A 383 -0.33 -14.77 9.01
N THR A 384 -0.01 -14.21 10.18
CA THR A 384 -0.16 -12.81 10.57
C THR A 384 0.48 -11.76 9.64
N LEU A 385 1.47 -12.12 8.81
CA LEU A 385 2.19 -11.15 7.97
C LEU A 385 1.43 -10.70 6.70
N ASN A 386 0.66 -11.58 6.04
CA ASN A 386 0.26 -11.30 4.64
C ASN A 386 -0.88 -10.28 4.50
N ILE A 387 -1.91 -10.35 5.35
CA ILE A 387 -3.05 -9.40 5.28
C ILE A 387 -2.65 -8.06 5.87
N LYS A 388 -1.92 -8.09 6.99
CA LYS A 388 -1.40 -6.89 7.64
C LYS A 388 -0.67 -5.99 6.64
N ASN A 389 0.26 -6.55 5.88
CA ASN A 389 1.10 -5.76 4.99
C ASN A 389 0.31 -5.18 3.79
N ARG A 390 -0.69 -5.91 3.30
CA ARG A 390 -1.51 -5.47 2.16
C ARG A 390 -2.56 -4.44 2.51
N LEU A 391 -3.13 -4.54 3.71
CA LEU A 391 -4.26 -3.69 4.13
C LEU A 391 -3.85 -2.57 5.08
N PHE A 392 -2.62 -2.54 5.59
CA PHE A 392 -2.19 -1.50 6.52
C PHE A 392 -2.46 -0.10 6.01
N LYS A 393 -1.99 0.25 4.81
CA LYS A 393 -2.19 1.60 4.27
C LYS A 393 -3.68 1.98 4.15
N VAL A 394 -4.52 1.01 3.79
CA VAL A 394 -5.96 1.20 3.65
C VAL A 394 -6.58 1.56 5.01
N PHE A 395 -6.34 0.73 6.03
CA PHE A 395 -6.90 0.95 7.36
C PHE A 395 -6.24 2.12 8.11
N TYR A 396 -4.95 2.33 7.92
CA TYR A 396 -4.21 3.46 8.50
C TYR A 396 -4.80 4.80 8.04
N ASN A 397 -5.02 4.96 6.73
CA ASN A 397 -5.63 6.16 6.18
C ASN A 397 -7.10 6.30 6.58
N LEU A 398 -7.85 5.18 6.62
CA LEU A 398 -9.23 5.15 7.12
C LEU A 398 -9.31 5.68 8.55
N PHE A 399 -8.46 5.16 9.45
CA PHE A 399 -8.48 5.58 10.85
C PHE A 399 -7.99 7.02 11.04
N ILE A 400 -7.06 7.52 10.23
CA ILE A 400 -6.74 8.97 10.21
C ILE A 400 -7.95 9.82 9.87
N GLY A 401 -8.76 9.38 8.90
CA GLY A 401 -9.96 10.11 8.48
C GLY A 401 -11.09 10.06 9.52
N LEU A 402 -11.21 8.94 10.26
CA LEU A 402 -12.32 8.70 11.17
C LEU A 402 -12.05 9.08 12.63
N LEU A 403 -10.87 8.76 13.15
CA LEU A 403 -10.57 8.93 14.58
C LEU A 403 -10.06 10.34 14.84
N ASP A 404 -10.76 11.07 15.71
CA ASP A 404 -10.39 12.43 16.10
C ASP A 404 -8.98 12.47 16.72
N ARG A 405 -8.15 13.37 16.21
CA ARG A 405 -6.80 13.65 16.71
C ARG A 405 -6.79 14.04 18.17
N THR A 406 -7.84 14.72 18.66
CA THR A 406 -7.94 15.09 20.07
C THR A 406 -8.03 13.87 20.99
N VAL A 407 -8.52 12.75 20.48
CA VAL A 407 -8.61 11.48 21.21
C VAL A 407 -7.36 10.63 20.99
N MET A 408 -6.82 10.64 19.77
CA MET A 408 -5.68 9.83 19.36
C MET A 408 -4.34 10.35 19.87
N ILE A 409 -4.14 11.67 19.88
CA ILE A 409 -2.86 12.32 20.17
C ILE A 409 -2.95 12.99 21.55
N PRO A 410 -2.26 12.47 22.59
CA PRO A 410 -2.18 13.13 23.88
C PRO A 410 -1.72 14.58 23.78
N GLN A 411 -2.28 15.44 24.64
CA GLN A 411 -1.86 16.82 24.75
C GLN A 411 -0.46 16.91 25.39
N LEU A 412 0.40 17.73 24.79
CA LEU A 412 1.68 18.16 25.33
C LEU A 412 1.55 19.57 25.88
N HIS A 413 1.90 19.76 27.16
CA HIS A 413 2.00 21.07 27.77
C HIS A 413 3.45 21.56 27.68
N ILE A 414 3.67 22.64 26.94
CA ILE A 414 5.00 23.22 26.74
C ILE A 414 5.06 24.57 27.42
N SER A 415 6.06 24.74 28.29
CA SER A 415 6.36 26.03 28.89
C SER A 415 7.30 26.83 27.98
N LEU A 416 6.88 28.03 27.55
CA LEU A 416 7.74 28.94 26.79
C LEU A 416 8.38 29.98 27.73
N ARG A 417 9.71 30.00 27.75
CA ARG A 417 10.54 30.86 28.59
C ARG A 417 11.45 31.71 27.70
N ILE A 418 10.83 32.51 26.84
CA ILE A 418 11.51 33.36 25.87
C ILE A 418 11.23 34.82 26.24
N ASN A 419 12.28 35.59 26.53
CA ASN A 419 12.13 36.99 26.93
C ASN A 419 11.81 37.90 25.74
N ASP A 420 12.32 37.56 24.55
CA ASP A 420 12.01 38.29 23.33
C ASP A 420 10.57 38.01 22.88
N ALA A 421 9.71 39.03 22.93
CA ALA A 421 8.28 38.88 22.65
C ALA A 421 7.98 38.48 21.20
N PHE A 422 8.83 38.86 20.25
CA PHE A 422 8.67 38.47 18.85
C PHE A 422 8.98 36.99 18.67
N MET A 423 10.13 36.55 19.16
CA MET A 423 10.54 35.16 19.14
C MET A 423 9.54 34.27 19.89
N HIS A 424 9.05 34.71 21.05
CA HIS A 424 8.02 33.99 21.80
C HIS A 424 6.78 33.73 20.94
N LYS A 425 6.26 34.76 20.28
CA LYS A 425 5.07 34.65 19.42
C LYS A 425 5.31 33.74 18.22
N GLU A 426 6.45 33.88 17.54
CA GLU A 426 6.80 33.06 16.39
C GLU A 426 6.97 31.60 16.79
N VAL A 427 7.66 31.30 17.89
CA VAL A 427 7.82 29.94 18.41
C VAL A 427 6.47 29.35 18.80
N ALA A 428 5.63 30.06 19.56
CA ALA A 428 4.28 29.59 19.90
C ALA A 428 3.47 29.24 18.64
N THR A 429 3.49 30.11 17.64
CA THR A 429 2.81 29.91 16.36
C THR A 429 3.38 28.70 15.60
N MET A 430 4.70 28.49 15.62
CA MET A 430 5.32 27.32 15.01
C MET A 430 4.84 26.03 15.69
N LEU A 431 4.78 26.00 17.02
CA LEU A 431 4.34 24.83 17.78
C LEU A 431 2.86 24.51 17.52
N GLU A 432 1.98 25.50 17.55
CA GLU A 432 0.54 25.33 17.33
C GLU A 432 0.20 24.80 15.92
N ARG A 433 1.07 25.01 14.93
CA ARG A 433 0.85 24.58 13.55
C ARG A 433 1.21 23.12 13.27
N GLN A 434 1.82 22.41 14.23
CA GLN A 434 2.27 21.04 14.01
C GLN A 434 1.08 20.09 14.04
N ALA A 435 0.81 19.43 12.91
CA ALA A 435 -0.37 18.61 12.73
C ALA A 435 -0.29 17.29 13.52
N GLU A 436 0.95 16.82 13.73
CA GLU A 436 1.38 15.60 14.39
C GLU A 436 1.46 15.71 15.92
N LEU A 437 1.33 16.92 16.46
CA LEU A 437 1.34 17.17 17.89
C LEU A 437 0.07 17.91 18.31
N ARG A 438 -0.34 17.71 19.56
CA ARG A 438 -1.37 18.53 20.19
C ARG A 438 -0.72 19.34 21.30
N ILE A 439 -0.30 20.56 20.98
CA ILE A 439 0.49 21.39 21.89
C ILE A 439 -0.39 22.44 22.55
N ASP A 440 -0.21 22.61 23.85
CA ASP A 440 -0.73 23.70 24.64
C ASP A 440 0.44 24.47 25.26
N VAL A 441 0.48 25.76 24.98
CA VAL A 441 1.58 26.64 25.34
C VAL A 441 1.20 27.45 26.57
N SER A 442 2.07 27.46 27.59
CA SER A 442 1.87 28.25 28.80
C SER A 442 3.18 28.79 29.37
N ASP A 443 3.09 29.61 30.42
CA ASP A 443 4.25 30.06 31.20
C ASP A 443 4.52 29.17 32.45
N ASP A 444 3.70 28.14 32.69
CA ASP A 444 3.80 27.31 33.91
C ASP A 444 4.83 26.18 33.76
N MET A 445 5.84 26.21 34.63
CA MET A 445 6.92 25.22 34.65
C MET A 445 6.61 24.01 35.54
N LYS A 446 5.56 24.04 36.37
CA LYS A 446 5.27 22.98 37.35
C LYS A 446 4.50 21.81 36.74
N GLN A 447 3.71 22.06 35.70
CA GLN A 447 2.87 21.06 35.02
C GLN A 447 3.11 21.10 33.51
N CYS A 448 4.39 21.05 33.13
CA CYS A 448 4.78 20.99 31.72
C CYS A 448 5.52 19.69 31.42
N ASP A 449 5.31 19.20 30.21
CA ASP A 449 6.01 18.06 29.62
C ASP A 449 7.40 18.50 29.12
N MET A 450 7.49 19.72 28.59
CA MET A 450 8.71 20.30 28.02
C MET A 450 8.83 21.79 28.34
N ILE A 451 10.07 22.28 28.35
CA ILE A 451 10.38 23.70 28.53
C ILE A 451 11.27 24.16 27.39
N ILE A 452 10.87 25.22 26.69
CA ILE A 452 11.67 25.87 25.65
C ILE A 452 12.09 27.25 26.17
N SER A 453 13.39 27.49 26.23
CA SER A 453 13.95 28.69 26.85
C SER A 453 14.94 29.38 25.93
N ASP A 454 15.03 30.71 26.01
CA ASP A 454 16.07 31.51 25.34
C ASP A 454 17.40 31.53 26.10
N THR A 455 17.41 30.96 27.30
CA THR A 455 18.53 30.94 28.24
C THR A 455 18.69 29.57 28.88
N LEU A 456 19.91 29.24 29.29
CA LEU A 456 20.21 27.99 30.00
C LEU A 456 19.45 27.93 31.34
N LEU A 457 18.69 26.85 31.54
CA LEU A 457 17.99 26.58 32.79
C LEU A 457 18.83 25.67 33.72
N PRO A 458 18.62 25.75 35.06
CA PRO A 458 19.28 24.85 36.00
C PRO A 458 18.90 23.38 35.76
N ARG A 459 19.88 22.47 35.82
CA ARG A 459 19.77 21.02 35.49
C ARG A 459 18.72 20.21 36.30
N ALA A 460 18.02 20.80 37.27
CA ALA A 460 17.21 20.07 38.26
C ALA A 460 15.71 19.97 37.90
N GLN A 461 15.33 20.06 36.62
CA GLN A 461 13.93 19.98 36.18
C GLN A 461 13.63 18.58 35.63
N ALA A 462 12.48 18.02 36.03
CA ALA A 462 11.99 16.74 35.53
C ALA A 462 11.50 16.80 34.08
N ALA A 463 11.13 18.00 33.61
CA ALA A 463 10.68 18.26 32.24
C ALA A 463 11.87 18.31 31.26
N GLN A 464 11.61 17.95 30.01
CA GLN A 464 12.64 17.97 28.97
C GLN A 464 12.91 19.42 28.52
N VAL A 465 14.16 19.88 28.66
CA VAL A 465 14.55 21.28 28.39
C VAL A 465 15.21 21.41 27.02
N ILE A 466 14.76 22.40 26.25
CA ILE A 466 15.34 22.82 24.97
C ILE A 466 15.72 24.30 25.08
N VAL A 467 16.92 24.63 24.59
CA VAL A 467 17.42 26.01 24.61
C VAL A 467 17.56 26.50 23.17
N TRP A 468 16.79 27.54 22.83
CA TRP A 468 16.86 28.23 21.55
C TRP A 468 17.19 29.69 21.80
N THR A 469 18.44 30.10 21.57
CA THR A 469 18.87 31.49 21.77
C THR A 469 18.43 32.44 20.66
N THR A 470 17.94 31.88 19.55
CA THR A 470 17.36 32.55 18.38
C THR A 470 16.24 31.68 17.82
N LEU A 471 15.50 32.14 16.81
CA LEU A 471 14.60 31.25 16.07
C LEU A 471 15.34 29.97 15.64
N PRO A 472 14.77 28.77 15.88
CA PRO A 472 15.46 27.52 15.65
C PRO A 472 15.74 27.33 14.16
N THR A 473 16.89 26.73 13.86
CA THR A 473 17.18 26.21 12.54
C THR A 473 16.26 25.02 12.22
N PHE A 474 16.14 24.65 10.94
CA PHE A 474 15.37 23.46 10.54
C PHE A 474 15.83 22.19 11.27
N ALA A 475 17.13 22.03 11.50
CA ALA A 475 17.67 20.87 12.20
C ALA A 475 17.31 20.85 13.71
N GLU A 476 17.34 22.00 14.36
CA GLU A 476 16.93 22.13 15.77
C GLU A 476 15.43 21.90 15.94
N PHE A 477 14.63 22.39 15.00
CA PHE A 477 13.18 22.17 15.01
C PHE A 477 12.81 20.71 14.73
N ASP A 478 13.49 20.05 13.78
CA ASP A 478 13.30 18.62 13.50
C ASP A 478 13.68 17.74 14.71
N SER A 479 14.78 18.09 15.39
CA SER A 479 15.17 17.42 16.65
C SER A 479 14.11 17.60 17.75
N PHE A 480 13.50 18.79 17.84
CA PHE A 480 12.37 19.02 18.74
C PHE A 480 11.17 18.14 18.36
N LEU A 481 10.77 18.11 17.09
CA LEU A 481 9.63 17.30 16.63
C LEU A 481 9.82 15.83 16.97
N HIS A 482 11.00 15.25 16.67
CA HIS A 482 11.33 13.88 17.03
C HIS A 482 11.21 13.62 18.54
N THR A 483 11.67 14.57 19.36
CA THR A 483 11.59 14.49 20.81
C THR A 483 10.14 14.53 21.30
N ALA A 484 9.35 15.50 20.81
CA ALA A 484 7.97 15.71 21.20
C ALA A 484 7.06 14.56 20.77
N VAL A 485 7.24 14.02 19.56
CA VAL A 485 6.50 12.84 19.08
C VAL A 485 6.79 11.62 19.96
N ASN A 486 8.07 11.39 20.31
CA ASN A 486 8.44 10.29 21.22
C ASN A 486 7.81 10.46 22.61
N LEU A 487 7.79 11.68 23.15
CA LEU A 487 7.16 11.96 24.44
C LEU A 487 5.64 11.71 24.38
N THR A 488 4.99 12.15 23.30
CA THR A 488 3.56 11.92 23.05
C THR A 488 3.25 10.43 23.02
N MET A 489 4.08 9.64 22.32
CA MET A 489 3.96 8.18 22.29
C MET A 489 4.16 7.52 23.66
N ASN A 490 5.09 8.02 24.47
CA ASN A 490 5.27 7.51 25.83
C ASN A 490 4.01 7.79 26.68
N LYS A 491 3.48 9.02 26.65
CA LYS A 491 2.23 9.37 27.35
C LYS A 491 1.06 8.52 26.86
N PHE A 492 0.97 8.31 25.54
CA PHE A 492 -0.09 7.50 24.94
C PHE A 492 0.00 6.04 25.39
N THR A 493 1.17 5.42 25.30
CA THR A 493 1.37 4.03 25.70
C THR A 493 1.18 3.83 27.21
N GLU A 494 1.63 4.76 28.05
CA GLU A 494 1.34 4.76 29.49
C GLU A 494 -0.17 4.85 29.77
N SER A 495 -0.90 5.69 29.03
CA SER A 495 -2.35 5.80 29.20
C SER A 495 -3.10 4.50 28.86
N ILE A 496 -2.56 3.69 27.95
CA ILE A 496 -3.14 2.41 27.52
C ILE A 496 -2.76 1.28 28.48
N TYR A 497 -1.47 1.11 28.79
CA TYR A 497 -0.98 -0.02 29.59
C TYR A 497 -0.99 0.25 31.10
N GLY A 498 -0.96 1.51 31.53
CA GLY A 498 -1.07 1.90 32.94
C GLY A 498 -2.44 1.62 33.56
N ARG A 499 -3.48 1.46 32.73
CA ARG A 499 -4.85 1.09 33.16
C ARG A 499 -5.03 -0.42 33.41
N GLN A 500 -4.02 -1.24 33.11
CA GLN A 500 -4.05 -2.70 33.32
C GLN A 500 -3.34 -3.13 34.63
N LYS A 501 -2.94 -2.17 35.46
CA LYS A 501 -2.53 -2.38 36.86
C LYS A 501 -3.60 -1.86 37.78
#